data_AF-A0A964PKF9-F1
#
_entry.id   AF-A0A964PKF9-F1
#
_cell.length_a   1.000
_cell.length_b   1.000
_cell.length_c   1.000
_cell.angle_alpha   90.00
_cell.angle_beta   90.00
_cell.angle_gamma   90.00
#
_symmetry.space_group_name_H-M   'P 1'
#
loop_
_entity.id
_entity.type
_entity.pdbx_description
1 polymer ?
#
loop_
_entity_poly.entity_id
_entity_poly.type
_entity_poly.pdbx_seq_one_letter_code
_entity_poly.pdbx_strand_id
1 'polypeptide(L)'
;MLGLGIALLIGAKATAQDATLQSHIDGAVGVLQQLDTLASACLSGLQQAPATNPNPNPNCAQFIAAIDGELLAQYIAHCEVLAAWRASYVTTAFETTQNATAADQTPSEIARTPSEIESPLQLLVGAEYACGENALQARTGFVTAAFAQLQQNATAIQQENAGLTRRLNESQFDATLSAERRLLQNSVRQQQLQRQRESEHQLQQLENEIIRQQRILQ
;
A
#
# COMPACT_ATOMS: atom_id res chain seq x y z
N MET A 1 28.47 -50.56 -47.82
CA MET A 1 29.27 -49.36 -47.53
C MET A 1 28.37 -48.15 -47.62
N LEU A 2 28.45 -47.29 -46.61
CA LEU A 2 27.59 -46.16 -46.31
C LEU A 2 27.66 -45.02 -47.34
N GLY A 3 26.61 -44.20 -47.38
CA GLY A 3 26.68 -42.84 -47.91
C GLY A 3 25.34 -42.10 -47.98
N LEU A 4 24.57 -42.05 -46.88
CA LEU A 4 23.43 -41.13 -46.76
C LEU A 4 23.97 -39.74 -46.39
N GLY A 5 23.84 -38.76 -47.29
CA GLY A 5 24.10 -37.35 -47.01
C GLY A 5 22.78 -36.59 -46.82
N ILE A 6 22.28 -36.51 -45.59
CA ILE A 6 21.19 -35.60 -45.22
C ILE A 6 21.85 -34.27 -44.84
N ALA A 7 21.69 -33.26 -45.70
CA ALA A 7 22.09 -31.89 -45.41
C ALA A 7 21.19 -31.33 -44.29
N LEU A 8 21.79 -31.05 -43.13
CA LEU A 8 21.13 -30.41 -42.01
C LEU A 8 20.79 -28.95 -42.34
N LEU A 9 19.50 -28.68 -42.43
CA LEU A 9 18.89 -27.36 -42.29
C LEU A 9 19.02 -26.90 -40.83
N ILE A 10 20.05 -26.12 -40.49
CA ILE A 10 20.09 -25.39 -39.23
C ILE A 10 20.58 -23.96 -39.50
N GLY A 11 19.68 -22.99 -39.39
CA GLY A 11 20.03 -21.58 -39.49
C GLY A 11 18.83 -20.65 -39.63
N ALA A 12 17.81 -20.77 -38.77
CA ALA A 12 16.65 -19.86 -38.79
C ALA A 12 16.09 -19.50 -37.40
N LYS A 13 16.80 -19.78 -36.31
CA LYS A 13 16.28 -19.55 -34.95
C LYS A 13 16.67 -18.22 -34.29
N ALA A 14 17.69 -17.52 -34.81
CA ALA A 14 18.17 -16.28 -34.18
C ALA A 14 17.21 -15.09 -34.41
N THR A 15 16.69 -14.91 -35.63
CA THR A 15 15.88 -13.73 -35.99
C THR A 15 14.48 -13.71 -35.38
N ALA A 16 13.87 -14.88 -35.17
CA ALA A 16 12.54 -14.97 -34.55
C ALA A 16 12.58 -14.67 -33.05
N GLN A 17 13.68 -15.03 -32.36
CA GLN A 17 13.83 -14.77 -30.93
C GLN A 17 14.06 -13.27 -30.65
N ASP A 18 14.88 -12.60 -31.46
CA ASP A 18 15.17 -11.17 -31.26
C ASP A 18 13.93 -10.28 -31.46
N ALA A 19 13.11 -10.57 -32.47
CA ALA A 19 11.84 -9.86 -32.68
C ALA A 19 10.84 -10.12 -31.53
N THR A 20 10.84 -11.31 -30.94
CA THR A 20 10.02 -11.59 -29.75
C THR A 20 10.54 -10.85 -28.51
N LEU A 21 11.85 -10.73 -28.35
CA LEU A 21 12.48 -10.04 -27.23
C LEU A 21 12.21 -8.55 -27.24
N GLN A 22 12.34 -7.90 -28.41
CA GLN A 22 12.00 -6.49 -28.54
C GLN A 22 10.52 -6.24 -28.21
N SER A 23 9.63 -7.14 -28.60
CA SER A 23 8.21 -7.07 -28.20
C SER A 23 8.00 -7.16 -26.68
N HIS A 24 8.83 -7.90 -25.95
CA HIS A 24 8.76 -7.93 -24.48
C HIS A 24 9.30 -6.62 -23.86
N ILE A 25 10.35 -6.02 -24.44
CA ILE A 25 10.87 -4.70 -24.02
C ILE A 25 9.78 -3.65 -24.23
N ASP A 26 9.24 -3.56 -25.44
CA ASP A 26 8.19 -2.58 -25.79
C ASP A 26 6.94 -2.79 -24.94
N GLY A 27 6.55 -4.05 -24.67
CA GLY A 27 5.44 -4.39 -23.79
C GLY A 27 5.65 -3.91 -22.35
N ALA A 28 6.83 -4.18 -21.76
CA ALA A 28 7.17 -3.70 -20.42
C ALA A 28 7.17 -2.16 -20.33
N VAL A 29 7.76 -1.48 -21.32
CA VAL A 29 7.74 -0.01 -21.37
C VAL A 29 6.32 0.53 -21.52
N GLY A 30 5.49 -0.09 -22.36
CA GLY A 30 4.10 0.28 -22.55
C GLY A 30 3.29 0.18 -21.26
N VAL A 31 3.49 -0.89 -20.48
CA VAL A 31 2.83 -1.03 -19.18
C VAL A 31 3.27 0.05 -18.20
N LEU A 32 4.57 0.37 -18.13
CA LEU A 32 5.06 1.44 -17.26
C LEU A 32 4.44 2.80 -17.61
N GLN A 33 4.33 3.13 -18.90
CA GLN A 33 3.67 4.36 -19.36
C GLN A 33 2.18 4.37 -18.99
N GLN A 34 1.50 3.22 -19.10
CA GLN A 34 0.10 3.10 -18.75
C GLN A 34 -0.12 3.27 -17.24
N LEU A 35 0.72 2.66 -16.41
CA LEU A 35 0.72 2.86 -14.96
C LEU A 35 0.96 4.31 -14.58
N ASP A 36 1.91 4.99 -15.24
CA ASP A 36 2.21 6.40 -14.96
C ASP A 36 1.07 7.34 -15.39
N THR A 37 0.39 7.01 -16.49
CA THR A 37 -0.81 7.72 -16.94
C THR A 37 -1.92 7.61 -15.89
N LEU A 38 -2.19 6.39 -15.39
CA LEU A 38 -3.19 6.16 -14.34
C LEU A 38 -2.81 6.89 -13.04
N ALA A 39 -1.53 6.88 -12.66
CA ALA A 39 -1.04 7.60 -11.49
C ALA A 39 -1.26 9.12 -11.61
N SER A 40 -0.95 9.69 -12.78
CA SER A 40 -1.14 11.13 -13.04
C SER A 40 -2.62 11.53 -12.98
N ALA A 41 -3.52 10.67 -13.48
CA ALA A 41 -4.96 10.88 -13.44
C ALA A 41 -5.52 10.79 -12.01
N CYS A 42 -4.98 9.86 -11.20
CA CYS A 42 -5.28 9.79 -9.78
C CYS A 42 -4.85 11.08 -9.06
N LEU A 43 -3.60 11.51 -9.22
CA LEU A 43 -3.09 12.74 -8.60
C LEU A 43 -3.90 13.97 -8.99
N SER A 44 -4.20 14.13 -10.27
CA SER A 44 -5.01 15.23 -10.78
C SER A 44 -6.42 15.23 -10.15
N GLY A 45 -7.04 14.05 -10.04
CA GLY A 45 -8.34 13.93 -9.39
C GLY A 45 -8.30 14.20 -7.88
N LEU A 46 -7.20 13.87 -7.19
CA LEU A 46 -7.01 14.22 -5.77
C LEU A 46 -6.85 15.72 -5.56
N GLN A 47 -6.21 16.43 -6.48
CA GLN A 47 -6.04 17.89 -6.42
C GLN A 47 -7.32 18.66 -6.73
N GLN A 48 -8.20 18.09 -7.57
CA GLN A 48 -9.44 18.71 -8.01
C GLN A 48 -10.64 18.38 -7.10
N ALA A 49 -10.54 17.33 -6.28
CA ALA A 49 -11.60 16.94 -5.36
C ALA A 49 -11.70 17.95 -4.20
N PRO A 50 -12.85 18.60 -3.97
CA PRO A 50 -13.07 19.36 -2.75
C PRO A 50 -13.03 18.41 -1.55
N ALA A 51 -12.45 18.87 -0.43
CA ALA A 51 -12.25 18.11 0.82
C ALA A 51 -13.53 17.48 1.41
N THR A 52 -14.70 17.78 0.85
CA THR A 52 -16.01 17.35 1.31
C THR A 52 -16.64 16.24 0.46
N ASN A 53 -15.95 15.71 -0.56
CA ASN A 53 -16.53 14.66 -1.41
C ASN A 53 -16.20 13.26 -0.85
N PRO A 54 -17.17 12.53 -0.28
CA PRO A 54 -16.93 11.21 0.33
C PRO A 54 -16.76 10.08 -0.70
N ASN A 55 -16.84 10.39 -2.00
CA ASN A 55 -16.75 9.40 -3.04
C ASN A 55 -15.27 9.08 -3.33
N PRO A 56 -14.85 7.79 -3.33
CA PRO A 56 -13.50 7.43 -3.70
C PRO A 56 -13.22 7.92 -5.12
N ASN A 57 -12.15 8.71 -5.29
CA ASN A 57 -11.75 9.20 -6.60
C ASN A 57 -11.61 8.00 -7.56
N PRO A 58 -12.47 7.87 -8.59
CA PRO A 58 -12.50 6.69 -9.44
C PRO A 58 -11.18 6.48 -10.19
N ASN A 59 -10.44 7.56 -10.47
CA ASN A 59 -9.12 7.48 -11.10
C ASN A 59 -8.09 6.83 -10.17
N CYS A 60 -8.18 7.10 -8.86
CA CYS A 60 -7.33 6.45 -7.86
C CYS A 60 -7.71 5.00 -7.63
N ALA A 61 -9.01 4.68 -7.66
CA ALA A 61 -9.45 3.28 -7.61
C ALA A 61 -8.95 2.48 -8.83
N GLN A 62 -8.98 3.07 -10.03
CA GLN A 62 -8.42 2.46 -11.24
C GLN A 62 -6.91 2.29 -11.17
N PHE A 63 -6.18 3.31 -10.68
CA PHE A 63 -4.73 3.23 -10.49
C PHE A 63 -4.35 2.11 -9.52
N ILE A 64 -4.99 2.03 -8.35
CA ILE A 64 -4.75 0.96 -7.37
C ILE A 64 -5.12 -0.41 -7.95
N ALA A 65 -6.25 -0.53 -8.63
CA ALA A 65 -6.64 -1.79 -9.27
C ALA A 65 -5.67 -2.23 -10.37
N ALA A 66 -5.02 -1.30 -11.06
CA ALA A 66 -4.01 -1.61 -12.07
C ALA A 66 -2.69 -2.10 -11.46
N ILE A 67 -2.31 -1.57 -10.30
CA ILE A 67 -1.15 -2.04 -9.52
C ILE A 67 -1.43 -3.42 -8.93
N ASP A 68 -2.59 -3.60 -8.29
CA ASP A 68 -2.94 -4.85 -7.59
C ASP A 68 -3.47 -5.93 -8.55
N GLY A 69 -3.54 -5.62 -9.85
CA GLY A 69 -4.22 -6.42 -10.84
C GLY A 69 -3.36 -6.80 -12.03
N GLU A 70 -4.07 -7.10 -13.12
CA GLU A 70 -3.53 -7.69 -14.34
C GLU A 70 -2.44 -6.84 -14.99
N LEU A 71 -2.51 -5.52 -14.88
CA LEU A 71 -1.54 -4.64 -15.55
C LEU A 71 -0.13 -4.79 -14.97
N LEU A 72 0.02 -4.78 -13.64
CA LEU A 72 1.33 -5.05 -13.02
C LEU A 72 1.79 -6.49 -13.26
N ALA A 73 0.86 -7.46 -13.26
CA ALA A 73 1.18 -8.85 -13.57
C ALA A 73 1.76 -9.00 -14.98
N GLN A 74 1.21 -8.29 -15.97
CA GLN A 74 1.75 -8.26 -17.34
C GLN A 74 3.15 -7.67 -17.39
N TYR A 75 3.41 -6.57 -16.68
CA TYR A 75 4.76 -6.01 -16.56
C TYR A 75 5.76 -7.04 -16.01
N ILE A 76 5.40 -7.72 -14.92
CA ILE A 76 6.23 -8.78 -14.32
C ILE A 76 6.48 -9.91 -15.34
N ALA A 77 5.45 -10.37 -16.05
CA ALA A 77 5.57 -11.43 -17.05
C ALA A 77 6.53 -11.05 -18.20
N HIS A 78 6.48 -9.81 -18.69
CA HIS A 78 7.47 -9.34 -19.66
C HIS A 78 8.89 -9.35 -19.08
N CYS A 79 9.06 -8.88 -17.85
CA CYS A 79 10.35 -8.82 -17.18
C CYS A 79 10.94 -10.20 -16.86
N GLU A 80 10.12 -11.21 -16.56
CA GLU A 80 10.59 -12.58 -16.35
C GLU A 80 11.21 -13.18 -17.61
N VAL A 81 10.58 -12.98 -18.77
CA VAL A 81 11.10 -13.45 -20.06
C VAL A 81 12.44 -12.75 -20.38
N LEU A 82 12.51 -11.44 -20.17
CA LEU A 82 13.73 -10.66 -20.39
C LEU A 82 14.86 -11.05 -19.42
N ALA A 83 14.53 -11.33 -18.16
CA ALA A 83 15.48 -11.79 -17.16
C ALA A 83 16.05 -13.17 -17.51
N ALA A 84 15.20 -14.10 -17.94
CA ALA A 84 15.61 -15.43 -18.37
C ALA A 84 16.55 -15.36 -19.59
N TRP A 85 16.23 -14.51 -20.56
CA TRP A 85 17.11 -14.27 -21.70
C TRP A 85 18.45 -13.66 -21.28
N ARG A 86 18.45 -12.63 -20.43
CA ARG A 86 19.68 -12.00 -19.92
C ARG A 86 20.58 -13.02 -19.24
N ALA A 87 20.03 -13.88 -18.39
CA ALA A 87 20.78 -14.93 -17.72
C ALA A 87 21.45 -15.88 -18.73
N SER A 88 20.73 -16.30 -19.77
CA SER A 88 21.27 -17.13 -20.84
C SER A 88 22.37 -16.42 -21.65
N TYR A 89 22.17 -15.14 -21.97
CA TYR A 89 23.13 -14.34 -22.73
C TYR A 89 24.45 -14.15 -21.97
N VAL A 90 24.38 -13.82 -20.69
CA VAL A 90 25.56 -13.66 -19.83
C VAL A 90 26.34 -14.97 -19.70
N THR A 91 25.64 -16.10 -19.48
CA THR A 91 26.28 -17.43 -19.40
C THR A 91 26.99 -17.80 -20.70
N THR A 92 26.32 -17.61 -21.85
CA THR A 92 26.91 -17.93 -23.16
C THR A 92 28.11 -17.04 -23.46
N ALA A 93 28.04 -15.75 -23.13
CA ALA A 93 29.17 -14.83 -23.28
C ALA A 93 30.37 -15.24 -22.41
N PHE A 94 30.12 -15.72 -21.19
CA PHE A 94 31.14 -16.19 -20.27
C PHE A 94 31.80 -17.49 -20.75
N GLU A 95 31.01 -18.48 -21.18
CA GLU A 95 31.50 -19.76 -21.72
C GLU A 95 32.34 -19.57 -23.00
N THR A 96 31.91 -18.65 -23.87
CA THR A 96 32.66 -18.31 -25.09
C THR A 96 34.02 -17.68 -24.74
N THR A 97 34.06 -16.85 -23.70
CA THR A 97 35.29 -16.19 -23.24
C THR A 97 36.24 -17.18 -22.56
N GLN A 98 35.74 -18.12 -21.75
CA GLN A 98 36.57 -19.17 -21.14
C GLN A 98 37.13 -20.16 -22.17
N ASN A 99 36.30 -20.62 -23.11
CA ASN A 99 36.74 -21.57 -24.13
C ASN A 99 37.75 -20.94 -25.10
N ALA A 100 37.68 -19.63 -25.35
CA ALA A 100 38.69 -18.90 -26.13
C ALA A 100 40.07 -18.82 -25.42
N THR A 101 40.11 -18.93 -24.09
CA THR A 101 41.39 -18.96 -23.33
C THR A 101 42.00 -20.35 -23.17
N ALA A 102 41.22 -21.41 -23.44
CA ALA A 102 41.66 -22.81 -23.30
C ALA A 102 42.06 -23.48 -24.61
N ALA A 103 41.70 -22.91 -25.77
CA ALA A 103 42.07 -23.43 -27.08
C ALA A 103 43.19 -22.60 -27.71
N ASP A 104 44.42 -23.11 -27.61
CA ASP A 104 45.46 -22.84 -28.59
C ASP A 104 44.94 -23.33 -29.96
N GLN A 105 44.43 -22.42 -30.80
CA GLN A 105 44.57 -22.41 -32.26
C GLN A 105 43.57 -21.48 -32.96
N THR A 106 44.16 -20.59 -33.75
CA THR A 106 43.61 -19.84 -34.90
C THR A 106 42.51 -18.81 -34.64
N PRO A 107 42.68 -17.55 -35.07
CA PRO A 107 41.59 -16.59 -35.15
C PRO A 107 40.63 -17.07 -36.23
N SER A 108 39.72 -17.97 -35.88
CA SER A 108 38.51 -18.18 -36.64
C SER A 108 37.72 -16.90 -36.50
N GLU A 109 37.85 -16.09 -37.54
CA GLU A 109 36.93 -15.07 -38.00
C GLU A 109 35.51 -15.63 -37.88
N ILE A 110 34.93 -15.55 -36.67
CA ILE A 110 33.49 -15.60 -36.50
C ILE A 110 33.04 -14.30 -37.14
N ALA A 111 32.85 -14.37 -38.46
CA ALA A 111 32.22 -13.37 -39.27
C ALA A 111 30.88 -13.04 -38.62
N ARG A 112 30.89 -12.03 -37.75
CA ARG A 112 29.68 -11.33 -37.35
C ARG A 112 29.24 -10.63 -38.62
N THR A 113 28.38 -11.28 -39.40
CA THR A 113 27.72 -10.62 -40.53
C THR A 113 26.93 -9.44 -39.95
N PRO A 114 27.23 -8.20 -40.34
CA PRO A 114 26.45 -7.04 -39.92
C PRO A 114 25.17 -7.03 -40.75
N SER A 115 24.20 -7.86 -40.38
CA SER A 115 22.88 -7.86 -40.98
C SER A 115 21.88 -7.43 -39.91
N GLU A 116 21.51 -6.14 -39.93
CA GLU A 116 20.21 -5.56 -39.55
C GLU A 116 19.42 -6.22 -38.40
N ILE A 117 20.11 -6.59 -37.33
CA ILE A 117 19.52 -7.10 -36.10
C ILE A 117 20.09 -6.20 -35.02
N GLU A 118 19.23 -5.56 -34.22
CA GLU A 118 19.66 -4.79 -33.06
C GLU A 118 20.73 -5.57 -32.32
N SER A 119 21.90 -4.95 -32.09
CA SER A 119 23.02 -5.69 -31.52
C SER A 119 22.53 -6.36 -30.21
N PRO A 120 22.95 -7.59 -29.89
CA PRO A 120 22.52 -8.23 -28.64
C PRO A 120 22.84 -7.38 -27.38
N LEU A 121 23.78 -6.44 -27.49
CA LEU A 121 24.04 -5.39 -26.50
C LEU A 121 22.90 -4.35 -26.42
N GLN A 122 22.31 -3.95 -27.54
CA GLN A 122 21.16 -3.05 -27.60
C GLN A 122 19.92 -3.69 -26.96
N LEU A 123 19.66 -4.97 -27.23
CA LEU A 123 18.61 -5.73 -26.53
C LEU A 123 18.87 -5.82 -25.02
N LEU A 124 20.12 -6.03 -24.61
CA LEU A 124 20.49 -6.02 -23.20
C LEU A 124 20.24 -4.66 -22.54
N VAL A 125 20.64 -3.57 -23.19
CA VAL A 125 20.38 -2.21 -22.71
C VAL A 125 18.88 -1.93 -22.63
N GLY A 126 18.09 -2.36 -23.61
CA GLY A 126 16.63 -2.23 -23.60
C GLY A 126 15.97 -3.03 -22.46
N ALA A 127 16.42 -4.26 -22.24
CA ALA A 127 15.95 -5.10 -21.14
C ALA A 127 16.28 -4.48 -19.76
N GLU A 128 17.51 -3.97 -19.56
CA GLU A 128 17.88 -3.25 -18.34
C GLU A 128 17.09 -1.95 -18.16
N TYR A 129 16.85 -1.24 -19.26
CA TYR A 129 16.07 0.00 -19.22
C TYR A 129 14.64 -0.25 -18.75
N ALA A 130 14.01 -1.31 -19.27
CA ALA A 130 12.61 -1.64 -19.02
C ALA A 130 12.38 -2.37 -17.69
N CYS A 131 13.27 -3.30 -17.33
CA CYS A 131 13.08 -4.25 -16.23
C CYS A 131 14.24 -4.30 -15.23
N GLY A 132 15.23 -3.42 -15.38
CA GLY A 132 16.34 -3.32 -14.45
C GLY A 132 15.92 -2.87 -13.05
N GLU A 133 16.90 -2.80 -12.15
CA GLU A 133 16.66 -2.41 -10.78
C GLU A 133 16.01 -1.02 -10.70
N ASN A 134 14.93 -0.91 -9.92
CA ASN A 134 14.16 0.31 -9.75
C ASN A 134 13.59 0.88 -11.08
N ALA A 135 13.51 0.10 -12.16
CA ALA A 135 12.99 0.58 -13.45
C ALA A 135 11.58 1.18 -13.31
N LEU A 136 10.70 0.55 -12.52
CA LEU A 136 9.38 1.09 -12.24
C LEU A 136 9.45 2.48 -11.61
N GLN A 137 10.31 2.69 -10.60
CA GLN A 137 10.48 4.01 -9.96
C GLN A 137 11.19 5.02 -10.88
N ALA A 138 12.21 4.59 -11.64
CA ALA A 138 13.03 5.46 -12.46
C ALA A 138 12.33 5.90 -13.76
N ARG A 139 11.30 5.16 -14.19
CA ARG A 139 10.58 5.36 -15.44
C ARG A 139 9.15 5.82 -15.25
N THR A 140 8.69 5.97 -14.02
CA THR A 140 7.38 6.53 -13.70
C THR A 140 7.56 7.81 -12.86
N GLY A 141 7.01 8.92 -13.33
CA GLY A 141 7.13 10.21 -12.64
C GLY A 141 6.08 10.41 -11.55
N PHE A 142 4.91 9.77 -11.72
CA PHE A 142 3.71 10.04 -10.93
C PHE A 142 3.34 8.90 -10.00
N VAL A 143 3.77 7.66 -10.27
CA VAL A 143 3.42 6.48 -9.45
C VAL A 143 3.84 6.67 -7.99
N THR A 144 5.09 7.06 -7.74
CA THR A 144 5.60 7.27 -6.38
C THR A 144 4.89 8.41 -5.66
N ALA A 145 4.64 9.51 -6.37
CA ALA A 145 3.90 10.65 -5.85
C ALA A 145 2.42 10.31 -5.54
N ALA A 146 1.77 9.53 -6.41
CA ALA A 146 0.40 9.05 -6.22
C ALA A 146 0.30 8.17 -4.97
N PHE A 147 1.22 7.24 -4.79
CA PHE A 147 1.28 6.42 -3.56
C PHE A 147 1.49 7.24 -2.30
N ALA A 148 2.43 8.19 -2.32
CA ALA A 148 2.70 9.04 -1.17
C ALA A 148 1.45 9.86 -0.79
N GLN A 149 0.75 10.42 -1.78
CA GLN A 149 -0.46 11.20 -1.56
C GLN A 149 -1.62 10.35 -1.04
N LEU A 150 -1.78 9.12 -1.55
CA LEU A 150 -2.82 8.19 -1.09
C LEU A 150 -2.59 7.75 0.37
N GLN A 151 -1.33 7.49 0.77
CA GLN A 151 -1.00 7.15 2.15
C GLN A 151 -1.25 8.31 3.12
N GLN A 152 -0.95 9.55 2.72
CA GLN A 152 -1.24 10.74 3.51
C GLN A 152 -2.76 10.93 3.71
N ASN A 153 -3.55 10.74 2.65
CA ASN A 153 -5.00 10.84 2.76
C ASN A 153 -5.59 9.72 3.64
N ALA A 154 -5.10 8.49 3.52
CA ALA A 154 -5.55 7.38 4.36
C ALA A 154 -5.25 7.59 5.85
N THR A 155 -4.07 8.13 6.17
CA THR A 155 -3.69 8.44 7.57
C THR A 155 -4.47 9.63 8.14
N ALA A 156 -4.75 10.66 7.34
CA ALA A 156 -5.57 11.80 7.74
C ALA A 156 -7.02 11.37 8.08
N ILE A 157 -7.64 10.54 7.25
CA ILE A 157 -9.00 10.02 7.48
C ILE A 157 -9.08 9.18 8.76
N GLN A 158 -8.04 8.38 9.06
CA GLN A 158 -7.99 7.59 10.28
C GLN A 158 -7.83 8.46 11.53
N GLN A 159 -7.03 9.53 11.47
CA GLN A 159 -6.87 10.46 12.59
C GLN A 159 -8.16 11.24 12.89
N GLU A 160 -8.90 11.66 11.88
CA GLU A 160 -10.15 12.40 12.05
C GLU A 160 -11.24 11.54 12.73
N ASN A 161 -11.39 10.28 12.29
CA ASN A 161 -12.33 9.33 12.89
C ASN A 161 -11.95 8.91 14.31
N ALA A 162 -10.65 8.75 14.59
CA ALA A 162 -10.16 8.48 15.95
C ALA A 162 -10.43 9.67 16.89
N GLY A 163 -10.27 10.90 16.40
CA GLY A 163 -10.56 12.13 17.14
C GLY A 163 -12.03 12.29 17.50
N LEU A 164 -12.94 12.02 16.55
CA LEU A 164 -14.39 12.02 16.78
C LEU A 164 -14.83 10.94 17.78
N THR A 165 -14.31 9.72 17.64
CA THR A 165 -14.64 8.60 18.54
C THR A 165 -14.17 8.88 19.97
N ARG A 166 -12.96 9.45 20.15
CA ARG A 166 -12.47 9.86 21.47
C ARG A 166 -13.37 10.93 22.11
N ARG A 167 -13.75 11.97 21.35
CA ARG A 167 -14.63 13.05 21.85
C ARG A 167 -16.03 12.55 22.24
N LEU A 168 -16.59 11.61 21.48
CA LEU A 168 -17.89 11.01 21.79
C LEU A 168 -17.83 10.16 23.07
N ASN A 169 -16.76 9.39 23.27
CA ASN A 169 -16.57 8.60 24.47
C ASN A 169 -16.35 9.49 25.71
N GLU A 170 -15.59 10.58 25.57
CA GLU A 170 -15.36 11.54 26.65
C GLU A 170 -16.65 12.27 27.04
N SER A 171 -17.46 12.69 26.07
CA SER A 171 -18.77 13.29 26.35
C SER A 171 -19.73 12.32 27.05
N GLN A 172 -19.71 11.03 26.71
CA GLN A 172 -20.53 10.01 27.39
C GLN A 172 -20.06 9.78 28.84
N PHE A 173 -18.75 9.76 29.05
CA PHE A 173 -18.17 9.60 30.38
C PHE A 173 -18.56 10.78 31.29
N ASP A 174 -18.41 12.02 30.81
CA ASP A 174 -18.77 13.22 31.56
C ASP A 174 -20.27 13.30 31.88
N ALA A 175 -21.13 12.90 30.94
CA ALA A 175 -22.57 12.81 31.17
C ALA A 175 -22.91 11.81 32.28
N THR A 176 -22.23 10.67 32.31
CA THR A 176 -22.43 9.63 33.33
C THR A 176 -21.94 10.10 34.70
N LEU A 177 -20.73 10.65 34.75
CA LEU A 177 -20.12 11.14 35.99
C LEU A 177 -20.95 12.27 36.63
N SER A 178 -21.46 13.19 35.82
CA SER A 178 -22.31 14.28 36.30
C SER A 178 -23.68 13.80 36.79
N ALA A 179 -24.28 12.79 36.15
CA ALA A 179 -25.51 12.16 36.61
C ALA A 179 -25.32 11.47 37.97
N GLU A 180 -24.25 10.69 38.13
CA GLU A 180 -23.93 10.00 39.38
C GLU A 180 -23.67 10.99 40.52
N ARG A 181 -22.93 12.08 40.25
CA ARG A 181 -22.67 13.13 41.23
C ARG A 181 -23.97 13.80 41.72
N ARG A 182 -24.95 14.02 40.83
CA ARG A 182 -26.27 14.56 41.21
C ARG A 182 -27.05 13.58 42.09
N LEU A 183 -27.02 12.28 41.77
CA LEU A 183 -27.67 11.25 42.58
C LEU A 183 -27.08 11.19 44.00
N LEU A 184 -25.75 11.22 44.12
CA LEU A 184 -25.07 11.25 45.41
C LEU A 184 -25.41 12.50 46.21
N GLN A 185 -25.42 13.68 45.58
CA GLN A 185 -25.81 14.92 46.25
C GLN A 185 -27.26 14.86 46.77
N ASN A 186 -28.18 14.30 45.99
CA ASN A 186 -29.57 14.14 46.40
C ASN A 186 -29.71 13.16 47.57
N SER A 187 -29.01 12.03 47.53
CA SER A 187 -28.96 11.04 48.60
C SER A 187 -28.44 11.64 49.91
N VAL A 188 -27.30 12.35 49.87
CA VAL A 188 -26.70 13.01 51.03
C VAL A 188 -27.65 14.05 51.62
N ARG A 189 -28.30 14.85 50.77
CA ARG A 189 -29.26 15.86 51.20
C ARG A 189 -30.48 15.22 51.89
N GLN A 190 -31.00 14.12 51.35
CA GLN A 190 -32.11 13.38 51.96
C GLN A 190 -31.73 12.78 53.31
N GLN A 191 -30.54 12.16 53.43
CA GLN A 191 -30.06 11.65 54.71
C GLN A 191 -29.90 12.75 55.76
N GLN A 192 -29.42 13.94 55.38
CA GLN A 192 -29.31 15.07 56.30
C GLN A 192 -30.68 15.53 56.80
N LEU A 193 -31.67 15.66 55.91
CA LEU A 193 -33.03 16.03 56.28
C LEU A 193 -33.68 14.98 57.20
N GLN A 194 -33.45 13.71 56.93
CA GLN A 194 -33.98 12.63 57.76
C GLN A 194 -33.38 12.64 59.16
N ARG A 195 -32.05 12.79 59.27
CA ARG A 195 -31.38 12.94 60.58
C ARG A 195 -31.86 14.16 61.37
N GLN A 196 -32.13 15.28 60.70
CA GLN A 196 -32.68 16.47 61.37
C GLN A 196 -34.07 16.19 61.97
N ARG A 197 -34.97 15.56 61.20
CA ARG A 197 -36.31 15.21 61.70
C ARG A 197 -36.27 14.21 62.85
N GLU A 198 -35.41 13.21 62.77
CA GLU A 198 -35.23 12.24 63.86
C GLU A 198 -34.73 12.93 65.13
N SER A 199 -33.80 13.87 65.00
CA SER A 199 -33.30 14.68 66.12
C SER A 199 -34.39 15.57 66.72
N GLU A 200 -35.19 16.23 65.90
CA GLU A 200 -36.32 17.06 66.35
C GLU A 200 -37.36 16.22 67.10
N HIS A 201 -37.66 15.02 66.60
CA HIS A 201 -38.60 14.12 67.24
C HIS A 201 -38.10 13.65 68.61
N GLN A 202 -36.81 13.32 68.74
CA GLN A 202 -36.20 12.96 70.03
C GLN A 202 -36.26 14.11 71.04
N LEU A 203 -35.99 15.34 70.60
CA LEU A 203 -36.11 16.53 71.45
C LEU A 203 -37.55 16.73 71.94
N GLN A 204 -38.54 16.63 71.05
CA GLN A 204 -39.95 16.75 71.44
C GLN A 204 -40.39 15.67 72.43
N GLN A 205 -39.89 14.44 72.29
CA GLN A 205 -40.17 13.37 73.25
C GLN A 205 -39.60 13.70 74.64
N LEU A 206 -38.35 14.19 74.69
CA LEU A 206 -37.71 14.62 75.95
C LEU A 206 -38.44 15.80 76.59
N GLU A 207 -38.85 16.81 75.82
CA GLU A 207 -39.61 17.94 76.33
C GLU A 207 -40.96 17.49 76.94
N ASN A 208 -41.68 16.60 76.26
CA ASN A 208 -42.95 16.08 76.75
C ASN A 208 -42.78 15.25 78.04
N GLU A 209 -41.71 14.48 78.16
CA GLU A 209 -41.35 13.77 79.39
C GLU A 209 -41.04 14.73 80.54
N ILE A 210 -40.25 15.78 80.29
CA ILE A 210 -39.90 16.79 81.29
C ILE A 210 -41.16 17.51 81.80
N ILE A 211 -42.05 17.91 80.88
CA ILE A 211 -43.32 18.55 81.23
C ILE A 211 -44.20 17.62 82.07
N ARG A 212 -44.25 16.32 81.73
CA ARG A 212 -44.98 15.31 82.54
C ARG A 212 -44.41 15.22 83.95
N GLN A 213 -43.09 15.15 84.11
CA GLN A 213 -42.47 15.06 85.44
C GLN A 213 -42.70 16.32 86.28
N GLN A 214 -42.62 17.51 85.68
CA GLN A 214 -42.89 18.76 86.40
C GLN A 214 -44.33 18.87 86.89
N ARG A 215 -45.30 18.31 86.17
CA ARG A 215 -46.72 18.35 86.54
C ARG A 215 -47.10 17.36 87.66
N ILE A 216 -46.24 16.39 87.96
CA ILE A 216 -46.41 15.41 89.05
C ILE A 216 -45.74 15.91 90.35
N LEU A 217 -44.82 16.87 90.24
CA LEU A 217 -44.07 17.45 91.37
C LEU A 217 -44.64 18.79 91.88
N GLN A 218 -45.81 19.20 91.39
CA GLN A 218 -46.63 20.32 91.91
C GLN A 218 -47.92 19.78 92.51
#